data_AF-A0A0G1UA12-F1
#
_entry.id   AF-A0A0G1UA12-F1
#
_cell.length_a   1.000
_cell.length_b   1.000
_cell.length_c   1.000
_cell.angle_alpha   90.00
_cell.angle_beta   90.00
_cell.angle_gamma   90.00
#
_symmetry.space_group_name_H-M   'P 1'
#
loop_
_entity.id
_entity.type
_entity.pdbx_description
1 polymer ?
#
loop_
_entity_poly.entity_id
_entity_poly.type
_entity_poly.pdbx_seq_one_letter_code
_entity_poly.pdbx_strand_id
1 'polypeptide(L)'
;MKDYSKTLFICTGNVYRSVVAEKLFAREVLNNGLPFRVRSRGTEPYFEVPHPLLARIVRERYSLDIGDHRSQKVSLKDIRWASVVICFTQGHRQEVLEKWPFARDKTFSIHDVVSIDSALFQDVDYHDVSETNRLLIRGLEALKLTINEMLRTKTLSIVIAAHNEERNIENILNKLLFQSSSQRVNEIIVVSSGCTDRTNQIIEFIKSPLVTLVLETRRNGKISALKKAIPFITGDTVLLLDADVDIDDAFLRECFSCVCENKFPCTGKIIPIKVKSDFYYKLSVVSCEAWNALRAKNSTARTFLYPSGYTMLLSRNDFVSTIASMSDETINDDGLLSLFLFQRGVVFYYCGNIRVRVVFPQTLQDFFKQKIRTRMGRRQMNTHFFKKIEKQWRKELIGLANTQNFFFIAIFLLLDLFARYVADLKIKMGGKPHLWASIPSTKQASFL
;
A
#
# COMPACT_ATOMS: atom_id res chain seq x y z
N MET A 1 -16.00 -7.57 8.66
CA MET A 1 -15.10 -8.10 7.62
C MET A 1 -15.92 -8.99 6.69
N LYS A 2 -15.72 -8.91 5.36
CA LYS A 2 -16.28 -9.93 4.46
C LYS A 2 -15.70 -11.28 4.87
N ASP A 3 -16.55 -12.25 5.20
CA ASP A 3 -16.13 -13.59 5.57
C ASP A 3 -15.59 -14.29 4.33
N TYR A 4 -14.28 -14.44 4.18
CA TYR A 4 -13.66 -15.14 3.04
C TYR A 4 -13.41 -16.63 3.32
N SER A 5 -13.90 -17.18 4.45
CA SER A 5 -13.58 -18.53 4.90
C SER A 5 -14.12 -19.66 4.03
N LYS A 6 -14.94 -19.38 3.00
CA LYS A 6 -15.56 -20.41 2.15
C LYS A 6 -15.23 -20.15 0.68
N THR A 7 -14.30 -20.91 0.13
CA THR A 7 -13.84 -20.78 -1.25
C THR A 7 -14.42 -21.92 -2.10
N LEU A 8 -15.00 -21.57 -3.26
CA LEU A 8 -15.50 -22.52 -4.24
C LEU A 8 -14.70 -22.39 -5.54
N PHE A 9 -14.03 -23.46 -5.96
CA PHE A 9 -13.34 -23.53 -7.25
C PHE A 9 -14.26 -24.10 -8.34
N ILE A 10 -14.33 -23.46 -9.50
CA ILE A 10 -15.16 -23.87 -10.63
C ILE A 10 -14.31 -24.05 -11.88
N CYS A 11 -14.42 -25.22 -12.51
CA CYS A 11 -13.93 -25.47 -13.87
C CYS A 11 -15.06 -26.10 -14.71
N THR A 12 -14.74 -26.67 -15.88
CA THR A 12 -15.74 -27.35 -16.72
C THR A 12 -16.24 -28.65 -16.08
N GLY A 13 -15.39 -29.68 -16.01
CA GLY A 13 -15.82 -31.04 -15.68
C GLY A 13 -15.76 -31.48 -14.20
N ASN A 14 -15.11 -30.71 -13.32
CA ASN A 14 -14.81 -31.11 -11.93
C ASN A 14 -14.08 -32.45 -11.78
N VAL A 15 -13.13 -32.70 -12.68
CA VAL A 15 -12.29 -33.92 -12.68
C VAL A 15 -10.80 -33.62 -12.83
N TYR A 16 -10.44 -32.34 -12.98
CA TYR A 16 -9.05 -31.89 -13.12
C TYR A 16 -8.75 -30.65 -12.27
N ARG A 17 -8.70 -29.47 -12.89
CA ARG A 17 -8.28 -28.19 -12.30
C ARG A 17 -8.91 -27.88 -10.94
N SER A 18 -10.24 -27.90 -10.85
CA SER A 18 -10.95 -27.51 -9.62
C SER A 18 -10.75 -28.51 -8.48
N VAL A 19 -10.62 -29.82 -8.77
CA VAL A 19 -10.41 -30.87 -7.77
C VAL A 19 -9.02 -30.74 -7.14
N VAL A 20 -7.99 -30.59 -7.99
CA VAL A 20 -6.63 -30.44 -7.49
C VAL A 20 -6.47 -29.12 -6.74
N ALA A 21 -7.14 -28.05 -7.19
CA ALA A 21 -7.17 -26.77 -6.47
C ALA A 21 -7.77 -26.92 -5.08
N GLU A 22 -8.91 -27.60 -4.95
CA GLU A 22 -9.54 -27.87 -3.66
C GLU A 22 -8.58 -28.61 -2.73
N LYS A 23 -7.95 -29.69 -3.18
CA LYS A 23 -7.08 -30.51 -2.33
C LYS A 23 -5.78 -29.78 -1.95
N LEU A 24 -5.14 -29.08 -2.88
CA LEU A 24 -3.97 -28.25 -2.58
C LEU A 24 -4.33 -27.13 -1.61
N PHE A 25 -5.41 -26.40 -1.87
CA PHE A 25 -5.86 -25.30 -1.01
C PHE A 25 -6.22 -25.79 0.39
N ALA A 26 -6.95 -26.92 0.51
CA ALA A 26 -7.27 -27.53 1.80
C ALA A 26 -6.01 -27.86 2.60
N ARG A 27 -5.01 -28.47 1.95
CA ARG A 27 -3.74 -28.81 2.61
C ARG A 27 -2.99 -27.56 3.07
N GLU A 28 -2.84 -26.56 2.20
CA GLU A 28 -2.12 -25.34 2.57
C GLU A 28 -2.85 -24.55 3.67
N VAL A 29 -4.19 -24.51 3.64
CA VAL A 29 -5.00 -23.94 4.72
C VAL A 29 -4.76 -24.65 6.05
N LEU A 30 -4.75 -25.98 6.05
CA LEU A 30 -4.46 -26.79 7.25
C LEU A 30 -3.04 -26.55 7.77
N ASN A 31 -2.05 -26.59 6.88
CA ASN A 31 -0.64 -26.35 7.23
C ASN A 31 -0.40 -24.95 7.84
N ASN A 32 -1.17 -23.95 7.38
CA ASN A 32 -1.07 -22.58 7.88
C ASN A 32 -2.04 -22.28 9.05
N GLY A 33 -2.82 -23.27 9.52
CA GLY A 33 -3.79 -23.09 10.61
C GLY A 33 -4.91 -22.11 10.28
N LEU A 34 -5.26 -21.94 9.00
CA LEU A 34 -6.25 -20.96 8.55
C LEU A 34 -7.66 -21.57 8.63
N PRO A 35 -8.70 -20.81 9.04
CA PRO A 35 -10.05 -21.34 9.23
C PRO A 35 -10.87 -21.41 7.92
N PHE A 36 -10.24 -21.80 6.80
CA PHE A 36 -10.94 -21.87 5.51
C PHE A 36 -11.56 -23.25 5.27
N ARG A 37 -12.67 -23.25 4.56
CA ARG A 37 -13.34 -24.40 3.98
C ARG A 37 -13.33 -24.23 2.47
N VAL A 38 -13.11 -25.31 1.76
CA VAL A 38 -12.99 -25.30 0.30
C VAL A 38 -13.88 -26.37 -0.31
N ARG A 39 -14.41 -26.09 -1.50
CA ARG A 39 -15.14 -27.02 -2.35
C ARG A 39 -14.75 -26.80 -3.81
N SER A 40 -14.96 -27.81 -4.65
CA SER A 40 -14.86 -27.70 -6.10
C SER A 40 -16.13 -28.16 -6.81
N ARG A 41 -16.46 -27.53 -7.94
CA ARG A 41 -17.58 -27.88 -8.80
C ARG A 41 -17.23 -27.74 -10.28
N GLY A 42 -18.13 -28.25 -11.12
CA GLY A 42 -18.07 -28.20 -12.58
C GLY A 42 -19.27 -27.44 -13.14
N THR A 43 -19.09 -26.64 -14.17
CA THR A 43 -20.23 -26.04 -14.90
C THR A 43 -20.96 -27.10 -15.72
N GLU A 44 -20.21 -28.05 -16.28
CA GLU A 44 -20.70 -29.16 -17.09
C GLU A 44 -19.85 -30.43 -16.89
N PRO A 45 -20.13 -31.23 -15.85
CA PRO A 45 -19.46 -32.51 -15.63
C PRO A 45 -19.83 -33.53 -16.70
N TYR A 46 -18.86 -33.89 -17.55
CA TYR A 46 -19.01 -34.96 -18.55
C TYR A 46 -18.47 -36.32 -18.06
N PHE A 47 -17.52 -36.30 -17.12
CA PHE A 47 -16.88 -37.50 -16.57
C PHE A 47 -17.16 -37.60 -15.07
N GLU A 48 -17.44 -38.80 -14.57
CA GLU A 48 -17.76 -39.00 -13.14
C GLU A 48 -16.53 -38.96 -12.22
N VAL A 49 -15.36 -39.35 -12.71
CA VAL A 49 -14.12 -39.50 -11.92
C VAL A 49 -12.91 -38.86 -12.63
N PRO A 50 -11.89 -38.41 -11.87
CA PRO A 50 -10.62 -37.99 -12.45
C PRO A 50 -9.92 -39.07 -13.27
N HIS A 51 -9.22 -38.66 -14.33
CA HIS A 51 -8.44 -39.58 -15.15
C HIS A 51 -7.32 -40.26 -14.32
N PRO A 52 -7.07 -41.58 -14.45
CA PRO A 52 -6.08 -42.29 -13.65
C PRO A 52 -4.65 -41.71 -13.74
N LEU A 53 -4.25 -41.24 -14.92
CA LEU A 53 -2.95 -40.57 -15.12
C LEU A 53 -2.81 -39.33 -14.24
N LEU A 54 -3.84 -38.50 -14.16
CA LEU A 54 -3.85 -37.32 -13.30
C LEU A 54 -3.76 -37.72 -11.83
N ALA A 55 -4.55 -38.72 -11.40
CA ALA A 55 -4.53 -39.21 -10.03
C ALA A 55 -3.13 -39.70 -9.63
N ARG A 56 -2.44 -40.41 -10.52
CA ARG A 56 -1.04 -40.82 -10.33
C ARG A 56 -0.10 -39.64 -10.19
N ILE A 57 -0.12 -38.68 -11.12
CA ILE A 57 0.76 -37.49 -11.10
C ILE A 57 0.55 -36.69 -9.81
N VAL A 58 -0.70 -36.48 -9.42
CA VAL A 58 -1.06 -35.71 -8.22
C VAL A 58 -0.59 -36.41 -6.94
N ARG A 59 -0.73 -37.73 -6.88
CA ARG A 59 -0.23 -38.54 -5.76
C ARG A 59 1.29 -38.51 -5.66
N GLU A 60 2.00 -38.74 -6.76
CA GLU A 60 3.47 -38.82 -6.79
C GLU A 60 4.12 -37.45 -6.53
N ARG A 61 3.62 -36.36 -7.13
CA ARG A 61 4.25 -35.03 -7.04
C ARG A 61 3.80 -34.17 -5.87
N TYR A 62 2.56 -34.36 -5.41
CA TYR A 62 1.97 -33.49 -4.40
C TYR A 62 1.47 -34.26 -3.17
N SER A 63 1.59 -35.59 -3.12
CA SER A 63 1.12 -36.42 -2.00
C SER A 63 -0.36 -36.17 -1.67
N LEU A 64 -1.18 -36.01 -2.71
CA LEU A 64 -2.63 -35.80 -2.61
C LEU A 64 -3.38 -36.96 -3.27
N ASP A 65 -4.53 -37.33 -2.69
CA ASP A 65 -5.45 -38.30 -3.30
C ASP A 65 -6.69 -37.62 -3.88
N ILE A 66 -6.99 -37.96 -5.13
CA ILE A 66 -8.18 -37.52 -5.87
C ILE A 66 -8.95 -38.70 -6.47
N GLY A 67 -8.52 -39.95 -6.25
CA GLY A 67 -9.15 -41.14 -6.85
C GLY A 67 -10.59 -41.37 -6.38
N ASP A 68 -10.89 -41.01 -5.14
CA ASP A 68 -12.24 -41.10 -4.56
C ASP A 68 -13.14 -39.93 -4.94
N HIS A 69 -12.63 -38.93 -5.65
CA HIS A 69 -13.42 -37.78 -6.06
C HIS A 69 -14.53 -38.21 -7.03
N ARG A 70 -15.69 -37.59 -6.89
CA ARG A 70 -16.81 -37.71 -7.82
C ARG A 70 -17.18 -36.33 -8.31
N SER A 71 -17.28 -36.19 -9.64
CA SER A 71 -17.62 -34.92 -10.27
C SER A 71 -18.98 -34.41 -9.76
N GLN A 72 -19.08 -33.11 -9.50
CA GLN A 72 -20.31 -32.48 -9.02
C GLN A 72 -20.59 -31.21 -9.82
N LYS A 73 -21.82 -31.11 -10.34
CA LYS A 73 -22.29 -29.92 -11.04
C LYS A 73 -22.53 -28.78 -10.04
N VAL A 74 -22.14 -27.57 -10.40
CA VAL A 74 -22.37 -26.38 -9.57
C VAL A 74 -23.87 -26.15 -9.37
N SER A 75 -24.27 -25.92 -8.12
CA SER A 75 -25.65 -25.65 -7.74
C SER A 75 -25.81 -24.29 -7.05
N LEU A 76 -27.05 -23.81 -6.95
CA LEU A 76 -27.38 -22.59 -6.19
C LEU A 76 -26.95 -22.71 -4.71
N LYS A 77 -27.02 -23.92 -4.12
CA LYS A 77 -26.59 -24.17 -2.74
C LYS A 77 -25.08 -23.92 -2.58
N ASP A 78 -24.29 -24.32 -3.56
CA ASP A 78 -22.83 -24.09 -3.54
C ASP A 78 -22.49 -22.61 -3.68
N ILE A 79 -23.16 -21.90 -4.59
CA ILE A 79 -22.99 -20.45 -4.77
C ILE A 79 -23.39 -19.67 -3.53
N ARG A 80 -24.46 -20.08 -2.83
CA ARG A 80 -24.86 -19.46 -1.55
C ARG A 80 -23.91 -19.79 -0.41
N TRP A 81 -23.38 -21.02 -0.38
CA TRP A 81 -22.40 -21.44 0.62
C TRP A 81 -21.07 -20.68 0.47
N ALA A 82 -20.63 -20.44 -0.76
CA ALA A 82 -19.36 -19.82 -1.06
C ALA A 82 -19.37 -18.32 -0.72
N SER A 83 -18.32 -17.88 -0.04
CA SER A 83 -18.04 -16.46 0.11
C SER A 83 -17.14 -15.91 -0.99
N VAL A 84 -16.35 -16.79 -1.62
CA VAL A 84 -15.55 -16.53 -2.83
C VAL A 84 -15.77 -17.66 -3.80
N VAL A 85 -15.99 -17.31 -5.06
CA VAL A 85 -16.07 -18.24 -6.19
C VAL A 85 -14.91 -17.92 -7.14
N ILE A 86 -14.06 -18.90 -7.40
CA ILE A 86 -12.89 -18.78 -8.26
C ILE A 86 -13.09 -19.66 -9.48
N CYS A 87 -13.23 -19.01 -10.63
CA CYS A 87 -13.42 -19.63 -11.93
C CYS A 87 -12.08 -19.72 -12.66
N PHE A 88 -11.77 -20.87 -13.27
CA PHE A 88 -10.50 -21.04 -13.97
C PHE A 88 -10.38 -20.26 -15.27
N THR A 89 -11.51 -19.83 -15.85
CA THR A 89 -11.55 -19.02 -17.08
C THR A 89 -12.59 -17.90 -16.97
N GLN A 90 -12.49 -16.89 -17.82
CA GLN A 90 -13.54 -15.86 -17.95
C GLN A 90 -14.87 -16.46 -18.45
N GLY A 91 -14.82 -17.51 -19.29
CA GLY A 91 -16.01 -18.24 -19.74
C GLY A 91 -16.76 -18.88 -18.57
N HIS A 92 -16.05 -19.59 -17.68
CA HIS A 92 -16.65 -20.14 -16.46
C HIS A 92 -17.28 -19.07 -15.57
N ARG A 93 -16.61 -17.91 -15.45
CA ARG A 93 -17.16 -16.77 -14.69
C ARG A 93 -18.44 -16.24 -15.33
N GLN A 94 -18.45 -16.09 -16.65
CA GLN A 94 -19.63 -15.65 -17.38
C GLN A 94 -20.80 -16.63 -17.19
N GLU A 95 -20.59 -17.93 -17.37
CA GLU A 95 -21.63 -18.96 -17.16
C GLU A 95 -22.23 -18.93 -15.75
N VAL A 96 -21.39 -18.72 -14.72
CA VAL A 96 -21.83 -18.59 -13.33
C VAL A 96 -22.67 -17.32 -13.13
N LEU A 97 -22.25 -16.20 -13.71
CA LEU A 97 -22.92 -14.90 -13.54
C LEU A 97 -24.20 -14.77 -14.37
N GLU A 98 -24.29 -15.46 -15.51
CA GLU A 98 -25.53 -15.58 -16.28
C GLU A 98 -26.59 -16.34 -15.49
N LYS A 99 -26.21 -17.43 -14.82
CA LYS A 99 -27.14 -18.22 -13.98
C LYS A 99 -27.43 -17.57 -12.63
N TRP A 100 -26.46 -16.91 -12.01
CA TRP A 100 -26.57 -16.31 -10.67
C TRP A 100 -25.99 -14.89 -10.61
N PRO A 101 -26.69 -13.88 -11.17
CA PRO A 101 -26.18 -12.51 -11.26
C PRO A 101 -25.83 -11.86 -9.91
N PHE A 102 -26.52 -12.26 -8.83
CA PHE A 102 -26.26 -11.77 -7.47
C PHE A 102 -24.87 -12.14 -6.92
N ALA A 103 -24.19 -13.11 -7.53
CA ALA A 103 -22.86 -13.55 -7.10
C ALA A 103 -21.71 -12.71 -7.70
N ARG A 104 -22.01 -11.62 -8.45
CA ARG A 104 -21.03 -10.76 -9.14
C ARG A 104 -19.87 -10.31 -8.26
N ASP A 105 -20.17 -9.85 -7.05
CA ASP A 105 -19.18 -9.24 -6.15
C ASP A 105 -18.27 -10.25 -5.44
N LYS A 106 -18.52 -11.55 -5.66
CA LYS A 106 -17.77 -12.65 -5.07
C LYS A 106 -17.30 -13.69 -6.07
N THR A 107 -17.47 -13.45 -7.37
CA THR A 107 -17.07 -14.38 -8.44
C THR A 107 -15.95 -13.76 -9.27
N PHE A 108 -14.81 -14.42 -9.23
CA PHE A 108 -13.56 -13.96 -9.83
C PHE A 108 -13.03 -15.01 -10.79
N SER A 109 -12.39 -14.57 -11.87
CA SER A 109 -11.49 -15.44 -12.63
C SER A 109 -10.20 -15.64 -11.84
N ILE A 110 -9.53 -16.77 -11.99
CA ILE A 110 -8.22 -17.02 -11.38
C ILE A 110 -7.20 -15.94 -11.78
N HIS A 111 -7.33 -15.40 -13.00
CA HIS A 111 -6.52 -14.29 -13.51
C HIS A 111 -6.84 -12.93 -12.85
N ASP A 112 -8.02 -12.78 -12.27
CA ASP A 112 -8.35 -11.57 -11.50
C ASP A 112 -7.68 -11.61 -10.12
N VAL A 113 -7.30 -12.82 -9.65
CA VAL A 113 -6.74 -13.05 -8.32
C VAL A 113 -5.21 -13.10 -8.37
N VAL A 114 -4.62 -13.67 -9.43
CA VAL A 114 -3.17 -13.80 -9.60
C VAL A 114 -2.76 -13.54 -11.06
N SER A 115 -1.65 -12.81 -11.26
CA SER A 115 -1.07 -12.52 -12.57
C SER A 115 -0.38 -13.75 -13.16
N ILE A 116 -1.13 -14.58 -13.89
CA ILE A 116 -0.64 -15.84 -14.50
C ILE A 116 -1.01 -15.90 -15.98
N ASP A 117 -0.11 -16.46 -16.78
CA ASP A 117 -0.33 -16.76 -18.20
C ASP A 117 -1.52 -17.72 -18.40
N SER A 118 -2.50 -17.30 -19.19
CA SER A 118 -3.71 -18.07 -19.51
C SER A 118 -3.42 -19.35 -20.31
N ALA A 119 -2.27 -19.42 -21.00
CA ALA A 119 -1.82 -20.63 -21.68
C ALA A 119 -1.59 -21.81 -20.71
N LEU A 120 -1.34 -21.54 -19.42
CA LEU A 120 -1.09 -22.57 -18.41
C LEU A 120 -2.35 -23.33 -17.94
N PHE A 121 -3.55 -22.85 -18.31
CA PHE A 121 -4.82 -23.44 -17.91
C PHE A 121 -5.66 -23.95 -19.09
N GLN A 122 -5.07 -24.15 -20.27
CA GLN A 122 -5.76 -24.73 -21.42
C GLN A 122 -6.23 -26.16 -21.12
N ASP A 123 -7.36 -26.56 -21.73
CA ASP A 123 -7.85 -27.93 -21.65
C ASP A 123 -6.91 -28.87 -22.38
N VAL A 124 -6.70 -30.05 -21.80
CA VAL A 124 -5.70 -31.01 -22.26
C VAL A 124 -6.40 -32.10 -23.07
N ASP A 125 -5.89 -32.38 -24.26
CA ASP A 125 -6.32 -33.51 -25.09
C ASP A 125 -5.62 -34.79 -24.63
N TYR A 126 -6.37 -35.70 -24.00
CA TYR A 126 -5.87 -36.96 -23.46
C TYR A 126 -5.44 -37.98 -24.53
N HIS A 127 -5.56 -37.67 -25.82
CA HIS A 127 -5.07 -38.53 -26.90
C HIS A 127 -3.54 -38.48 -27.12
N ASP A 128 -2.83 -37.41 -26.73
CA ASP A 128 -1.36 -37.35 -26.72
C ASP A 128 -0.81 -37.32 -25.28
N VAL A 129 -0.32 -38.46 -24.81
CA VAL A 129 0.13 -38.67 -23.42
C VAL A 129 1.32 -37.79 -23.03
N SER A 130 2.22 -37.46 -23.97
CA SER A 130 3.47 -36.75 -23.64
C SER A 130 3.26 -35.25 -23.48
N GLU A 131 2.51 -34.65 -24.42
CA GLU A 131 2.11 -33.25 -24.36
C GLU A 131 1.12 -33.02 -23.22
N THR A 132 0.20 -33.99 -23.02
CA THR A 132 -0.71 -34.02 -21.87
C THR A 132 0.04 -33.93 -20.56
N ASN A 133 1.05 -34.78 -20.33
CA ASN A 133 1.78 -34.78 -19.06
C ASN A 133 2.50 -33.44 -18.79
N ARG A 134 3.13 -32.84 -19.82
CA ARG A 134 3.82 -31.54 -19.71
C ARG A 134 2.85 -30.41 -19.36
N LEU A 135 1.71 -30.32 -20.05
CA LEU A 135 0.70 -29.30 -19.81
C LEU A 135 0.04 -29.48 -18.43
N LEU A 136 -0.23 -30.73 -18.04
CA LEU A 136 -0.75 -31.06 -16.72
C LEU A 136 0.20 -30.59 -15.60
N ILE A 137 1.49 -30.93 -15.69
CA ILE A 137 2.49 -30.54 -14.69
C ILE A 137 2.61 -29.01 -14.59
N ARG A 138 2.74 -28.31 -15.72
CA ARG A 138 2.84 -26.84 -15.74
C ARG A 138 1.60 -26.17 -15.14
N GLY A 139 0.41 -26.64 -15.47
CA GLY A 139 -0.85 -26.13 -14.90
C GLY A 139 -0.94 -26.38 -13.39
N LEU A 140 -0.47 -27.54 -12.91
CA LEU A 140 -0.43 -27.86 -11.48
C LEU A 140 0.59 -27.04 -10.70
N GLU A 141 1.77 -26.78 -11.27
CA GLU A 141 2.79 -25.89 -10.69
C GLU A 141 2.27 -24.46 -10.59
N ALA A 142 1.67 -23.94 -11.65
CA ALA A 142 1.04 -22.62 -11.66
C ALA A 142 -0.08 -22.53 -10.61
N LEU A 143 -0.93 -23.55 -10.51
CA LEU A 143 -2.01 -23.61 -9.52
C LEU A 143 -1.49 -23.63 -8.08
N LYS A 144 -0.43 -24.41 -7.80
CA LYS A 144 0.21 -24.42 -6.48
C LYS A 144 0.78 -23.05 -6.12
N LEU A 145 1.47 -22.39 -7.06
CA LEU A 145 1.99 -21.03 -6.86
C LEU A 145 0.85 -20.04 -6.61
N THR A 146 -0.24 -20.13 -7.37
CA THR A 146 -1.46 -19.31 -7.20
C THR A 146 -2.00 -19.44 -5.77
N ILE A 147 -2.22 -20.68 -5.32
CA ILE A 147 -2.79 -20.98 -4.00
C ILE A 147 -1.87 -20.47 -2.90
N ASN A 148 -0.56 -20.70 -3.05
CA ASN A 148 0.43 -20.18 -2.11
C ASN A 148 0.38 -18.65 -2.06
N GLU A 149 0.32 -17.97 -3.20
CA GLU A 149 0.24 -16.50 -3.26
C GLU A 149 -1.06 -15.97 -2.64
N MET A 150 -2.19 -16.64 -2.89
CA MET A 150 -3.48 -16.31 -2.28
C MET A 150 -3.48 -16.46 -0.76
N LEU A 151 -2.79 -17.47 -0.23
CA LEU A 151 -2.70 -17.75 1.20
C LEU A 151 -1.53 -17.02 1.87
N ARG A 152 -0.63 -16.42 1.08
CA ARG A 152 0.54 -15.72 1.58
C ARG A 152 0.10 -14.45 2.29
N THR A 153 0.34 -14.41 3.59
CA THR A 153 0.24 -13.15 4.33
C THR A 153 1.32 -12.20 3.83
N LYS A 154 0.93 -11.02 3.39
CA LYS A 154 1.89 -9.98 3.01
C LYS A 154 2.62 -9.45 4.25
N THR A 155 3.90 -9.19 4.06
CA THR A 155 4.82 -8.63 5.07
C THR A 155 5.04 -7.14 4.85
N LEU A 156 5.51 -6.43 5.88
CA LEU A 156 5.73 -4.98 5.83
C LEU A 156 7.18 -4.60 6.18
N SER A 157 7.79 -3.77 5.35
CA SER A 157 9.01 -3.02 5.68
C SER A 157 8.64 -1.58 6.02
N ILE A 158 9.21 -1.03 7.09
CA ILE A 158 9.03 0.38 7.45
C ILE A 158 10.32 1.13 7.14
N VAL A 159 10.22 2.26 6.43
CA VAL A 159 11.37 3.08 6.04
C VAL A 159 11.20 4.48 6.61
N ILE A 160 12.16 4.90 7.41
CA ILE A 160 12.23 6.22 8.05
C ILE A 160 13.51 6.92 7.60
N ALA A 161 13.38 8.10 7.01
CA ALA A 161 14.53 8.98 6.74
C ALA A 161 14.65 10.00 7.88
N ALA A 162 15.79 10.03 8.57
CA ALA A 162 16.02 10.87 9.73
C ALA A 162 17.17 11.85 9.49
N HIS A 163 16.97 13.11 9.89
CA HIS A 163 18.02 14.13 9.96
C HIS A 163 17.80 15.03 11.17
N ASN A 164 18.67 14.88 12.18
CA ASN A 164 18.61 15.59 13.45
C ASN A 164 17.23 15.50 14.14
N GLU A 165 16.89 14.29 14.57
CA GLU A 165 15.62 13.87 15.14
C GLU A 165 15.75 13.33 16.57
N GLU A 166 16.78 13.74 17.32
CA GLU A 166 17.05 13.21 18.67
C GLU A 166 15.86 13.36 19.64
N ARG A 167 14.94 14.30 19.35
CA ARG A 167 13.73 14.53 20.15
C ARG A 167 12.56 13.62 19.78
N ASN A 168 12.57 13.03 18.58
CA ASN A 168 11.42 12.33 18.02
C ASN A 168 11.67 10.84 17.78
N ILE A 169 12.90 10.48 17.39
CA ILE A 169 13.21 9.16 16.84
C ILE A 169 12.98 8.02 17.85
N GLU A 170 13.26 8.24 19.14
CA GLU A 170 13.04 7.23 20.18
C GLU A 170 11.56 6.89 20.32
N ASN A 171 10.70 7.91 20.45
CA ASN A 171 9.27 7.72 20.65
C ASN A 171 8.62 6.98 19.47
N ILE A 172 8.92 7.40 18.23
CA ILE A 172 8.32 6.76 17.06
C ILE A 172 8.79 5.32 16.91
N LEU A 173 10.07 5.02 17.15
CA LEU A 173 10.58 3.65 17.09
C LEU A 173 9.98 2.77 18.17
N ASN A 174 9.86 3.26 19.41
CA ASN A 174 9.22 2.51 20.50
C ASN A 174 7.75 2.18 20.17
N LYS A 175 6.99 3.14 19.62
CA LYS A 175 5.60 2.90 19.18
C LYS A 175 5.52 1.87 18.05
N LEU A 176 6.38 1.97 17.05
CA LEU A 176 6.43 1.01 15.95
C LEU A 176 6.82 -0.39 16.44
N LEU A 177 7.82 -0.51 17.31
CA LEU A 177 8.25 -1.79 17.88
C LEU A 177 7.13 -2.42 18.73
N PHE A 178 6.48 -1.64 19.58
CA PHE A 178 5.34 -2.10 20.36
C PHE A 178 4.23 -2.66 19.46
N GLN A 179 3.83 -1.91 18.43
CA GLN A 179 2.78 -2.35 17.51
C GLN A 179 3.20 -3.54 16.63
N SER A 180 4.50 -3.65 16.30
CA SER A 180 5.06 -4.73 15.47
C SER A 180 4.95 -6.10 16.15
N SER A 181 4.84 -6.17 17.48
CA SER A 181 4.62 -7.43 18.21
C SER A 181 3.34 -8.18 17.78
N SER A 182 2.36 -7.46 17.25
CA SER A 182 1.07 -8.01 16.82
C SER A 182 0.91 -8.11 15.30
N GLN A 183 1.92 -7.70 14.52
CA GLN A 183 1.84 -7.55 13.07
C GLN A 183 3.09 -8.11 12.38
N ARG A 184 3.00 -8.44 11.08
CA ARG A 184 4.11 -9.06 10.33
C ARG A 184 5.08 -8.02 9.74
N VAL A 185 5.72 -7.25 10.62
CA VAL A 185 6.79 -6.31 10.24
C VAL A 185 8.11 -7.09 10.15
N ASN A 186 8.77 -7.06 8.99
CA ASN A 186 10.06 -7.73 8.81
C ASN A 186 11.21 -6.87 9.32
N GLU A 187 11.19 -5.58 8.99
CA GLU A 187 12.22 -4.63 9.42
C GLU A 187 11.70 -3.20 9.46
N ILE A 188 12.39 -2.39 10.28
CA ILE A 188 12.28 -0.95 10.41
C ILE A 188 13.65 -0.39 10.03
N ILE A 189 13.75 0.14 8.82
CA ILE A 189 14.98 0.69 8.26
C ILE A 189 15.00 2.19 8.54
N VAL A 190 15.93 2.62 9.38
CA VAL A 190 16.15 4.04 9.67
C VAL A 190 17.39 4.50 8.93
N VAL A 191 17.20 5.36 7.93
CA VAL A 191 18.31 5.97 7.20
C VAL A 191 18.64 7.31 7.84
N SER A 192 19.75 7.35 8.56
CA SER A 192 20.27 8.57 9.15
C SER A 192 21.13 9.34 8.14
N SER A 193 20.65 10.50 7.71
CA SER A 193 21.25 11.31 6.65
C SER A 193 21.95 12.54 7.21
N GLY A 194 23.27 12.42 7.45
CA GLY A 194 24.12 13.52 7.92
C GLY A 194 23.71 14.07 9.29
N CYS A 195 23.28 13.21 10.21
CA CYS A 195 22.94 13.62 11.58
C CYS A 195 24.19 14.06 12.36
N THR A 196 24.05 15.14 13.11
CA THR A 196 25.09 15.74 13.96
C THR A 196 24.69 15.79 15.43
N ASP A 197 23.44 15.47 15.75
CA ASP A 197 22.91 15.38 17.11
C ASP A 197 22.95 13.91 17.60
N ARG A 198 22.24 13.61 18.69
CA ARG A 198 22.23 12.26 19.27
C ARG A 198 21.34 11.25 18.54
N THR A 199 20.79 11.58 17.37
CA THR A 199 19.89 10.68 16.61
C THR A 199 20.48 9.29 16.41
N ASN A 200 21.74 9.19 15.96
CA ASN A 200 22.41 7.91 15.72
C ASN A 200 22.58 7.10 17.00
N GLN A 201 23.08 7.77 18.05
CA GLN A 201 23.29 7.15 19.36
C GLN A 201 21.99 6.57 19.90
N ILE A 202 20.89 7.33 19.83
CA ILE A 202 19.58 6.89 20.28
C ILE A 202 19.12 5.63 19.53
N ILE A 203 19.27 5.60 18.20
CA ILE A 203 18.87 4.43 17.39
C ILE A 203 19.73 3.21 17.75
N GLU A 204 21.05 3.39 17.93
CA GLU A 204 21.97 2.31 18.32
C GLU A 204 21.66 1.73 19.71
N PHE A 205 21.14 2.55 20.63
CA PHE A 205 20.71 2.07 21.96
C PHE A 205 19.42 1.25 21.93
N ILE A 206 18.63 1.32 20.86
CA ILE A 206 17.39 0.53 20.70
C ILE A 206 17.77 -0.92 20.33
N LYS A 207 17.78 -1.79 21.33
CA LYS A 207 18.09 -3.22 21.18
C LYS A 207 16.89 -3.98 20.60
N SER A 208 16.72 -3.96 19.27
CA SER A 208 15.73 -4.76 18.58
C SER A 208 16.27 -5.34 17.28
N PRO A 209 16.06 -6.65 16.99
CA PRO A 209 16.46 -7.25 15.71
C PRO A 209 15.67 -6.71 14.52
N LEU A 210 14.55 -6.00 14.77
CA LEU A 210 13.76 -5.38 13.70
C LEU A 210 14.35 -4.05 13.22
N VAL A 211 15.19 -3.37 14.01
CA VAL A 211 15.67 -2.02 13.66
C VAL A 211 17.01 -2.11 12.96
N THR A 212 17.07 -1.61 11.73
CA THR A 212 18.29 -1.50 10.94
C THR A 212 18.64 -0.03 10.75
N LEU A 213 19.78 0.39 11.31
CA LEU A 213 20.34 1.74 11.10
C LEU A 213 21.23 1.74 9.85
N VAL A 214 20.88 2.57 8.87
CA VAL A 214 21.69 2.82 7.68
C VAL A 214 22.28 4.22 7.76
N LEU A 215 23.60 4.30 7.76
CA LEU A 215 24.32 5.57 7.89
C LEU A 215 24.61 6.21 6.53
N GLU A 216 24.26 7.47 6.42
CA GLU A 216 24.70 8.36 5.36
C GLU A 216 25.49 9.52 5.99
N THR A 217 26.80 9.58 5.73
CA THR A 217 27.72 10.53 6.38
C THR A 217 27.46 11.99 6.04
N ARG A 218 26.88 12.27 4.86
CA ARG A 218 26.56 13.62 4.38
C ARG A 218 25.09 13.69 4.00
N ARG A 219 24.44 14.81 4.32
CA ARG A 219 23.05 15.01 3.96
C ARG A 219 22.90 15.24 2.45
N ASN A 220 22.37 14.25 1.73
CA ASN A 220 22.20 14.29 0.27
C ASN A 220 20.73 14.45 -0.18
N GLY A 221 19.80 14.63 0.77
CA GLY A 221 18.37 14.77 0.49
C GLY A 221 17.58 13.48 0.74
N LYS A 222 16.26 13.62 0.85
CA LYS A 222 15.37 12.51 1.27
C LYS A 222 15.38 11.36 0.27
N ILE A 223 15.41 11.63 -1.04
CA ILE A 223 15.47 10.56 -2.06
C ILE A 223 16.77 9.75 -1.98
N SER A 224 17.91 10.40 -1.75
CA SER A 224 19.18 9.69 -1.57
C SER A 224 19.11 8.74 -0.36
N ALA A 225 18.52 9.19 0.75
CA ALA A 225 18.26 8.35 1.91
C ALA A 225 17.31 7.18 1.57
N LEU A 226 16.19 7.42 0.89
CA LEU A 226 15.25 6.36 0.49
C LEU A 226 15.88 5.33 -0.45
N LYS A 227 16.77 5.74 -1.37
CA LYS A 227 17.54 4.82 -2.22
C LYS A 227 18.45 3.91 -1.41
N LYS A 228 19.10 4.43 -0.37
CA LYS A 228 19.95 3.64 0.53
C LYS A 228 19.18 2.61 1.36
N ALA A 229 17.88 2.80 1.56
CA ALA A 229 17.04 1.79 2.21
C ALA A 229 16.77 0.57 1.32
N ILE A 230 16.75 0.72 -0.01
CA ILE A 230 16.32 -0.31 -0.98
C ILE A 230 16.95 -1.69 -0.74
N PRO A 231 18.29 -1.83 -0.54
CA PRO A 231 18.92 -3.14 -0.37
C PRO A 231 18.47 -3.90 0.88
N PHE A 232 17.89 -3.21 1.86
CA PHE A 232 17.48 -3.77 3.14
C PHE A 232 15.98 -4.15 3.18
N ILE A 233 15.22 -3.84 2.12
CA ILE A 233 13.77 -4.06 2.08
C ILE A 233 13.45 -5.51 1.70
N THR A 234 12.93 -6.26 2.67
CA THR A 234 12.53 -7.67 2.55
C THR A 234 11.02 -7.90 2.64
N GLY A 235 10.23 -6.89 2.97
CA GLY A 235 8.76 -6.94 3.11
C GLY A 235 7.99 -6.67 1.81
N ASP A 236 6.88 -7.35 1.60
CA ASP A 236 6.06 -7.27 0.37
C ASP A 236 5.53 -5.86 0.08
N THR A 237 5.27 -5.12 1.15
CA THR A 237 4.88 -3.72 1.11
C THR A 237 5.88 -2.87 1.88
N VAL A 238 5.92 -1.58 1.54
CA VAL A 238 6.82 -0.59 2.14
C VAL A 238 5.98 0.54 2.70
N LEU A 239 6.12 0.81 3.99
CA LEU A 239 5.57 1.97 4.66
C LEU A 239 6.65 3.03 4.82
N LEU A 240 6.49 4.15 4.11
CA LEU A 240 7.25 5.37 4.35
C LEU A 240 6.64 6.12 5.52
N LEU A 241 7.47 6.54 6.48
CA LEU A 241 7.07 7.33 7.62
C LEU A 241 8.15 8.38 7.95
N ASP A 242 7.73 9.62 8.18
CA ASP A 242 8.65 10.66 8.65
C ASP A 242 9.05 10.43 10.12
N ALA A 243 10.24 10.87 10.51
CA ALA A 243 10.76 10.68 11.86
C ALA A 243 10.18 11.65 12.90
N ASP A 244 9.57 12.77 12.47
CA ASP A 244 9.02 13.83 13.32
C ASP A 244 7.48 13.79 13.43
N VAL A 245 6.92 12.59 13.40
CA VAL A 245 5.48 12.35 13.50
C VAL A 245 5.14 11.51 14.72
N ASP A 246 3.88 11.59 15.12
CA ASP A 246 3.27 10.69 16.11
C ASP A 246 2.17 9.84 15.46
N ILE A 247 1.92 8.65 16.00
CA ILE A 247 1.00 7.64 15.44
C ILE A 247 0.03 7.10 16.50
N ASP A 248 -1.17 6.69 16.08
CA ASP A 248 -2.15 6.00 16.93
C ASP A 248 -1.66 4.60 17.33
N ASP A 249 -2.14 4.07 18.45
CA ASP A 249 -1.85 2.69 18.89
C ASP A 249 -2.35 1.61 17.91
N ALA A 250 -3.33 1.98 17.08
CA ALA A 250 -3.91 1.16 16.04
C ALA A 250 -3.16 1.25 14.69
N PHE A 251 -2.16 2.14 14.57
CA PHE A 251 -1.63 2.58 13.29
C PHE A 251 -1.16 1.43 12.38
N LEU A 252 -0.29 0.53 12.86
CA LEU A 252 0.17 -0.60 12.07
C LEU A 252 -0.97 -1.57 11.74
N ARG A 253 -1.91 -1.80 12.66
CA ARG A 253 -3.09 -2.64 12.37
C ARG A 253 -3.91 -2.07 11.21
N GLU A 254 -4.11 -0.76 11.16
CA GLU A 254 -4.82 -0.12 10.03
C GLU A 254 -4.01 -0.16 8.73
N CYS A 255 -2.66 -0.03 8.80
CA CYS A 255 -1.79 -0.29 7.65
C CYS A 255 -1.94 -1.72 7.14
N PHE A 256 -1.89 -2.72 8.03
CA PHE A 256 -2.09 -4.13 7.66
C PHE A 256 -3.49 -4.41 7.14
N SER A 257 -4.52 -3.74 7.66
CA SER A 257 -5.87 -3.81 7.06
C SER A 257 -5.84 -3.38 5.59
N CYS A 258 -5.12 -2.31 5.27
CA CYS A 258 -4.96 -1.88 3.88
C CYS A 258 -4.15 -2.88 3.05
N VAL A 259 -3.11 -3.49 3.63
CA VAL A 259 -2.33 -4.55 2.97
C VAL A 259 -3.21 -5.77 2.65
N CYS A 260 -3.97 -6.26 3.62
CA CYS A 260 -4.86 -7.41 3.49
C CYS A 260 -6.00 -7.15 2.49
N GLU A 261 -6.53 -5.93 2.45
CA GLU A 261 -7.56 -5.52 1.48
C GLU A 261 -6.98 -5.12 0.12
N ASN A 262 -5.66 -5.24 -0.07
CA ASN A 262 -4.95 -4.81 -1.29
C ASN A 262 -5.21 -3.33 -1.67
N LYS A 263 -5.43 -2.46 -0.66
CA LYS A 263 -5.63 -1.02 -0.79
C LYS A 263 -4.31 -0.28 -0.67
N PHE A 264 -3.41 -0.50 -1.61
CA PHE A 264 -2.18 0.26 -1.78
C PHE A 264 -1.87 0.46 -3.28
N PRO A 265 -1.20 1.55 -3.68
CA PRO A 265 -0.60 2.56 -2.82
C PRO A 265 -1.62 3.41 -2.06
N CYS A 266 -1.34 3.78 -0.81
CA CYS A 266 -2.26 4.59 -0.01
C CYS A 266 -1.56 5.55 0.94
N THR A 267 -2.32 6.53 1.43
CA THR A 267 -1.86 7.54 2.39
C THR A 267 -2.91 7.76 3.48
N GLY A 268 -2.46 8.22 4.64
CA GLY A 268 -3.28 8.42 5.83
C GLY A 268 -3.88 9.82 5.98
N LYS A 269 -4.70 9.95 7.02
CA LYS A 269 -5.22 11.22 7.56
C LYS A 269 -4.14 11.92 8.38
N ILE A 270 -3.92 13.21 8.07
CA ILE A 270 -2.99 14.06 8.85
C ILE A 270 -3.76 14.88 9.87
N ILE A 271 -3.30 14.83 11.11
CA ILE A 271 -3.93 15.47 12.27
C ILE A 271 -2.90 16.41 12.91
N PRO A 272 -3.15 17.73 12.95
CA PRO A 272 -2.26 18.63 13.67
C PRO A 272 -2.23 18.36 15.17
N ILE A 273 -1.05 18.47 15.77
CA ILE A 273 -0.87 18.45 17.22
C ILE A 273 -0.92 19.90 17.72
N LYS A 274 -1.75 20.16 18.74
CA LYS A 274 -1.73 21.44 19.45
C LYS A 274 -0.50 21.49 20.37
N VAL A 275 0.36 22.46 20.13
CA VAL A 275 1.50 22.78 20.99
C VAL A 275 1.30 24.19 21.58
N LYS A 276 2.31 25.07 21.52
CA LYS A 276 2.26 26.40 22.17
C LYS A 276 1.31 27.40 21.51
N SER A 277 1.27 27.50 20.18
CA SER A 277 0.49 28.55 19.50
C SER A 277 -0.90 28.07 19.07
N ASP A 278 -1.95 28.66 19.65
CA ASP A 278 -3.33 28.41 19.23
C ASP A 278 -3.60 28.90 17.80
N PHE A 279 -3.01 30.04 17.42
CA PHE A 279 -3.17 30.63 16.10
C PHE A 279 -2.60 29.74 14.99
N TYR A 280 -1.33 29.32 15.10
CA TYR A 280 -0.72 28.46 14.07
C TYR A 280 -1.31 27.04 14.09
N TYR A 281 -1.72 26.55 15.26
CA TYR A 281 -2.50 25.32 15.35
C TYR A 281 -3.79 25.42 14.52
N LYS A 282 -4.63 26.45 14.72
CA LYS A 282 -5.87 26.62 13.95
C LYS A 282 -5.62 26.80 12.44
N LEU A 283 -4.57 27.53 12.05
CA LEU A 283 -4.14 27.61 10.63
C LEU A 283 -3.78 26.24 10.06
N SER A 284 -3.10 25.39 10.83
CA SER A 284 -2.75 24.03 10.40
C SER A 284 -3.96 23.11 10.31
N VAL A 285 -4.95 23.26 11.20
CA VAL A 285 -6.22 22.50 11.18
C VAL A 285 -6.97 22.75 9.88
N VAL A 286 -7.30 24.00 9.56
CA VAL A 286 -8.06 24.32 8.33
C VAL A 286 -7.32 23.86 7.07
N SER A 287 -6.00 23.97 7.05
CA SER A 287 -5.19 23.49 5.92
C SER A 287 -5.18 21.97 5.80
N CYS A 288 -5.08 21.24 6.92
CA CYS A 288 -5.03 19.78 6.92
C CYS A 288 -6.38 19.18 6.58
N GLU A 289 -7.48 19.74 7.10
CA GLU A 289 -8.84 19.34 6.75
C GLU A 289 -9.08 19.46 5.25
N ALA A 290 -8.69 20.58 4.64
CA ALA A 290 -8.81 20.76 3.19
C ALA A 290 -8.01 19.72 2.38
N TRP A 291 -6.78 19.39 2.82
CA TRP A 291 -5.99 18.33 2.17
C TRP A 291 -6.60 16.94 2.36
N ASN A 292 -7.05 16.62 3.56
CA ASN A 292 -7.69 15.34 3.86
C ASN A 292 -8.99 15.17 3.05
N ALA A 293 -9.81 16.22 2.94
CA ALA A 293 -11.02 16.24 2.12
C ALA A 293 -10.71 16.03 0.63
N LEU A 294 -9.72 16.75 0.10
CA LEU A 294 -9.29 16.59 -1.29
C LEU A 294 -8.81 15.16 -1.58
N ARG A 295 -8.02 14.56 -0.67
CA ARG A 295 -7.55 13.18 -0.82
C ARG A 295 -8.71 12.18 -0.78
N ALA A 296 -9.64 12.33 0.15
CA ALA A 296 -10.82 11.49 0.23
C ALA A 296 -11.64 11.55 -1.07
N LYS A 297 -11.89 12.76 -1.58
CA LYS A 297 -12.61 13.00 -2.83
C LYS A 297 -11.91 12.36 -4.03
N ASN A 298 -10.61 12.58 -4.18
CA ASN A 298 -9.85 12.04 -5.32
C ASN A 298 -9.71 10.51 -5.24
N SER A 299 -9.62 9.94 -4.03
CA SER A 299 -9.65 8.49 -3.81
C SER A 299 -10.96 7.88 -4.27
N THR A 300 -12.11 8.47 -3.89
CA THR A 300 -13.43 8.01 -4.33
C THR A 300 -13.62 8.15 -5.83
N ALA A 301 -13.16 9.28 -6.40
CA ALA A 301 -13.25 9.54 -7.83
C ALA A 301 -12.21 8.76 -8.67
N ARG A 302 -11.30 8.00 -8.03
CA ARG A 302 -10.18 7.29 -8.69
C ARG A 302 -9.36 8.19 -9.63
N THR A 303 -9.11 9.42 -9.18
CA THR A 303 -8.28 10.39 -9.90
C THR A 303 -6.93 10.58 -9.21
N PHE A 304 -6.02 11.36 -9.81
CA PHE A 304 -4.75 11.69 -9.17
C PHE A 304 -4.95 12.21 -7.74
N LEU A 305 -4.26 11.59 -6.81
CA LEU A 305 -4.29 11.95 -5.40
C LEU A 305 -2.89 12.39 -4.97
N TYR A 306 -2.81 13.61 -4.43
CA TYR A 306 -1.58 14.12 -3.84
C TYR A 306 -1.42 13.56 -2.42
N PRO A 307 -0.45 12.66 -2.16
CA PRO A 307 -0.38 11.95 -0.90
C PRO A 307 0.06 12.86 0.25
N SER A 308 0.10 12.33 1.47
CA SER A 308 0.87 12.97 2.53
C SER A 308 2.33 12.53 2.45
N GLY A 309 3.27 13.48 2.45
CA GLY A 309 4.69 13.17 2.61
C GLY A 309 5.10 12.61 3.97
N TYR A 310 4.18 12.59 4.95
CA TYR A 310 4.42 12.02 6.27
C TYR A 310 4.20 10.50 6.30
N THR A 311 3.32 9.98 5.43
CA THR A 311 2.99 8.55 5.43
C THR A 311 2.46 8.04 4.08
N MET A 312 3.09 6.98 3.58
CA MET A 312 2.70 6.32 2.34
C MET A 312 2.96 4.82 2.45
N LEU A 313 1.95 4.01 2.14
CA LEU A 313 2.07 2.56 2.03
C LEU A 313 2.08 2.18 0.54
N LEU A 314 3.06 1.40 0.13
CA LEU A 314 3.36 1.05 -1.27
C LEU A 314 3.60 -0.44 -1.41
N SER A 315 3.44 -1.00 -2.62
CA SER A 315 4.07 -2.28 -2.93
C SER A 315 5.59 -2.11 -2.96
N ARG A 316 6.36 -3.17 -2.67
CA ARG A 316 7.83 -3.10 -2.80
C ARG A 316 8.25 -2.67 -4.21
N ASN A 317 7.62 -3.23 -5.24
CA ASN A 317 7.95 -2.94 -6.63
C ASN A 317 7.66 -1.47 -6.99
N ASP A 318 6.52 -0.93 -6.56
CA ASP A 318 6.18 0.48 -6.78
C ASP A 318 7.17 1.41 -6.08
N PHE A 319 7.55 1.10 -4.84
CA PHE A 319 8.56 1.86 -4.10
C PHE A 319 9.92 1.82 -4.82
N VAL A 320 10.48 0.62 -5.06
CA VAL A 320 11.83 0.44 -5.62
C VAL A 320 11.92 1.05 -7.03
N SER A 321 10.99 0.71 -7.92
CA SER A 321 11.02 1.19 -9.30
C SER A 321 10.84 2.71 -9.41
N THR A 322 10.08 3.31 -8.50
CA THR A 322 9.83 4.75 -8.52
C THR A 322 11.00 5.51 -7.91
N ILE A 323 11.43 5.15 -6.69
CA ILE A 323 12.52 5.82 -5.97
C ILE A 323 13.85 5.70 -6.72
N ALA A 324 14.16 4.53 -7.32
CA ALA A 324 15.37 4.36 -8.11
C ALA A 324 15.45 5.33 -9.30
N SER A 325 14.30 5.66 -9.90
CA SER A 325 14.22 6.57 -11.06
C SER A 325 14.25 8.05 -10.70
N MET A 326 14.01 8.41 -9.43
CA MET A 326 13.94 9.80 -8.98
C MET A 326 15.34 10.41 -8.80
N SER A 327 15.49 11.70 -9.12
CA SER A 327 16.73 12.44 -8.85
C SER A 327 16.91 12.66 -7.35
N ASP A 328 18.15 12.56 -6.86
CA ASP A 328 18.51 12.86 -5.47
C ASP A 328 18.20 14.33 -5.09
N GLU A 329 18.17 15.22 -6.08
CA GLU A 329 17.83 16.64 -5.90
C GLU A 329 16.32 16.91 -5.76
N THR A 330 15.50 15.85 -5.78
CA THR A 330 14.05 15.98 -5.63
C THR A 330 13.68 16.48 -4.24
N ILE A 331 12.95 17.61 -4.19
CA ILE A 331 12.42 18.18 -2.95
C ILE A 331 11.04 17.60 -2.64
N ASN A 332 10.24 17.35 -3.67
CA ASN A 332 8.83 16.97 -3.55
C ASN A 332 8.63 15.48 -3.80
N ASP A 333 9.22 14.66 -2.94
CA ASP A 333 9.25 13.21 -3.08
C ASP A 333 7.85 12.59 -3.16
N ASP A 334 6.96 13.01 -2.26
CA ASP A 334 5.60 12.50 -2.13
C ASP A 334 4.74 12.75 -3.38
N GLY A 335 4.73 13.98 -3.89
CA GLY A 335 4.00 14.37 -5.09
C GLY A 335 4.58 13.78 -6.37
N LEU A 336 5.90 13.66 -6.49
CA LEU A 336 6.55 13.01 -7.64
C LEU A 336 6.27 11.52 -7.68
N LEU A 337 6.39 10.84 -6.54
CA LEU A 337 6.16 9.41 -6.43
C LEU A 337 4.72 9.09 -6.87
N SER A 338 3.73 9.83 -6.37
CA SER A 338 2.33 9.67 -6.82
C SER A 338 2.15 9.97 -8.30
N LEU A 339 2.85 10.97 -8.86
CA LEU A 339 2.74 11.30 -10.28
C LEU A 339 3.30 10.20 -11.18
N PHE A 340 4.47 9.65 -10.84
CA PHE A 340 5.10 8.57 -11.60
C PHE A 340 4.24 7.30 -11.58
N LEU A 341 3.63 6.97 -10.43
CA LEU A 341 2.67 5.87 -10.34
C LEU A 341 1.41 6.15 -11.15
N PHE A 342 0.88 7.38 -11.10
CA PHE A 342 -0.29 7.78 -11.87
C PHE A 342 -0.08 7.69 -13.39
N GLN A 343 1.11 8.07 -13.87
CA GLN A 343 1.50 7.92 -15.28
C GLN A 343 1.57 6.46 -15.73
N ARG A 344 1.76 5.52 -14.80
CA ARG A 344 1.72 4.07 -15.03
C ARG A 344 0.32 3.47 -14.83
N GLY A 345 -0.70 4.30 -14.65
CA GLY A 345 -2.08 3.85 -14.43
C GLY A 345 -2.42 3.45 -12.99
N VAL A 346 -1.51 3.69 -12.03
CA VAL A 346 -1.71 3.35 -10.62
C VAL A 346 -2.21 4.56 -9.84
N VAL A 347 -3.31 4.41 -9.10
CA VAL A 347 -3.94 5.49 -8.32
C VAL A 347 -3.90 5.19 -6.82
N PHE A 348 -3.66 6.23 -6.02
CA PHE A 348 -3.63 6.12 -4.56
C PHE A 348 -5.02 5.97 -3.95
N TYR A 349 -5.07 5.27 -2.83
CA TYR A 349 -6.19 5.28 -1.89
C TYR A 349 -5.95 6.27 -0.75
N TYR A 350 -7.03 6.85 -0.23
CA TYR A 350 -7.03 7.58 1.04
C TYR A 350 -7.61 6.70 2.14
N CYS A 351 -6.82 6.44 3.18
CA CYS A 351 -7.19 5.59 4.29
C CYS A 351 -7.31 6.42 5.58
N GLY A 352 -8.51 6.91 5.88
CA GLY A 352 -8.75 7.83 7.01
C GLY A 352 -8.50 7.24 8.41
N ASN A 353 -8.39 5.93 8.52
CA ASN A 353 -8.04 5.23 9.77
C ASN A 353 -6.53 5.19 10.02
N ILE A 354 -5.71 5.27 8.98
CA ILE A 354 -4.27 5.49 9.13
C ILE A 354 -4.10 6.94 9.55
N ARG A 355 -3.87 7.19 10.83
CA ARG A 355 -3.81 8.55 11.41
C ARG A 355 -2.40 8.87 11.84
N VAL A 356 -1.89 9.98 11.30
CA VAL A 356 -0.55 10.50 11.61
C VAL A 356 -0.70 11.90 12.16
N ARG A 357 -0.15 12.10 13.35
CA ARG A 357 -0.15 13.35 14.07
C ARG A 357 1.13 14.11 13.83
N VAL A 358 1.02 15.42 13.56
CA VAL A 358 2.16 16.23 13.13
C VAL A 358 2.16 17.59 13.82
N VAL A 359 3.34 18.04 14.26
CA VAL A 359 3.55 19.42 14.71
C VAL A 359 3.85 20.31 13.52
N PHE A 360 2.97 21.29 13.28
CA PHE A 360 3.16 22.29 12.23
C PHE A 360 3.94 23.51 12.75
N PRO A 361 4.49 24.36 11.85
CA PRO A 361 5.26 25.54 12.24
C PRO A 361 4.56 26.41 13.28
N GLN A 362 5.30 26.87 14.30
CA GLN A 362 4.77 27.66 15.42
C GLN A 362 5.11 29.15 15.34
N THR A 363 5.79 29.58 14.29
CA THR A 363 6.19 30.98 14.06
C THR A 363 5.98 31.36 12.60
N LEU A 364 5.88 32.67 12.34
CA LEU A 364 5.70 33.20 10.99
C LEU A 364 6.89 32.84 10.10
N GLN A 365 8.10 32.95 10.65
CA GLN A 365 9.34 32.64 9.95
C GLN A 365 9.38 31.17 9.52
N ASP A 366 9.02 30.25 10.40
CA ASP A 366 9.00 28.82 10.10
C ASP A 366 7.86 28.44 9.16
N PHE A 367 6.71 29.09 9.28
CA PHE A 367 5.61 28.94 8.32
C PHE A 367 6.07 29.33 6.91
N PHE A 368 6.72 30.49 6.75
CA PHE A 368 7.24 30.91 5.45
C PHE A 368 8.34 29.98 4.92
N LYS A 369 9.28 29.54 5.77
CA LYS A 369 10.30 28.54 5.38
C LYS A 369 9.64 27.28 4.83
N GLN A 370 8.62 26.75 5.51
CA GLN A 370 7.91 25.55 5.08
C GLN A 370 7.17 25.79 3.74
N LYS A 371 6.42 26.88 3.62
CA LYS A 371 5.65 27.19 2.40
C LYS A 371 6.54 27.43 1.21
N ILE A 372 7.63 28.18 1.37
CA ILE A 372 8.62 28.40 0.31
C ILE A 372 9.19 27.06 -0.14
N ARG A 373 9.61 26.19 0.79
CA ARG A 373 10.09 24.83 0.45
C ARG A 373 9.09 24.05 -0.41
N THR A 374 7.84 23.95 0.01
CA THR A 374 6.79 23.23 -0.73
C THR A 374 6.54 23.85 -2.11
N ARG A 375 6.65 25.17 -2.24
CA ARG A 375 6.48 25.89 -3.52
C ARG A 375 7.59 25.58 -4.51
N MET A 376 8.83 25.60 -4.03
CA MET A 376 10.02 25.27 -4.82
C MET A 376 9.94 23.85 -5.34
N GLY A 377 9.62 22.88 -4.48
CA GLY A 377 9.48 21.48 -4.88
C GLY A 377 8.41 21.26 -5.95
N ARG A 378 7.28 21.97 -5.88
CA ARG A 378 6.22 21.89 -6.91
C ARG A 378 6.64 22.47 -8.27
N ARG A 379 7.61 23.39 -8.32
CA ARG A 379 8.12 23.97 -9.57
C ARG A 379 9.20 23.13 -10.25
N GLN A 380 9.83 22.20 -9.54
CA GLN A 380 10.65 21.14 -10.17
C GLN A 380 9.80 20.22 -11.07
N MET A 381 8.47 20.32 -10.99
CA MET A 381 7.53 19.50 -11.74
C MET A 381 6.69 20.35 -12.70
N ASN A 382 6.12 19.72 -13.73
CA ASN A 382 5.24 20.35 -14.71
C ASN A 382 4.19 21.27 -14.03
N THR A 383 4.44 22.58 -14.11
CA THR A 383 3.75 23.56 -13.25
C THR A 383 2.25 23.64 -13.51
N HIS A 384 1.81 23.28 -14.72
CA HIS A 384 0.39 23.30 -15.06
C HIS A 384 -0.41 22.26 -14.27
N PHE A 385 0.17 21.07 -14.07
CA PHE A 385 -0.48 19.99 -13.33
C PHE A 385 -0.67 20.35 -11.85
N PHE A 386 0.38 20.84 -11.17
CA PHE A 386 0.28 21.20 -9.75
C PHE A 386 -0.57 22.43 -9.51
N LYS A 387 -0.63 23.38 -10.46
CA LYS A 387 -1.61 24.49 -10.41
C LYS A 387 -3.05 23.98 -10.37
N LYS A 388 -3.37 22.91 -11.11
CA LYS A 388 -4.72 22.31 -11.09
C LYS A 388 -5.05 21.70 -9.72
N ILE A 389 -4.13 20.93 -9.13
CA ILE A 389 -4.31 20.34 -7.80
C ILE A 389 -4.47 21.42 -6.74
N GLU A 390 -3.68 22.48 -6.84
CA GLU A 390 -3.78 23.59 -5.91
C GLU A 390 -5.09 24.37 -6.02
N LYS A 391 -5.62 24.53 -7.24
CA LYS A 391 -6.96 25.09 -7.47
C LYS A 391 -8.04 24.20 -6.84
N GLN A 392 -7.91 22.87 -6.93
CA GLN A 392 -8.82 21.93 -6.26
C GLN A 392 -8.73 22.07 -4.73
N TRP A 393 -7.51 22.07 -4.18
CA TRP A 393 -7.30 22.24 -2.74
C TRP A 393 -7.86 23.57 -2.22
N ARG A 394 -7.70 24.68 -2.95
CA ARG A 394 -8.33 25.97 -2.61
C ARG A 394 -9.85 25.90 -2.57
N LYS A 395 -10.48 25.14 -3.48
CA LYS A 395 -11.93 24.93 -3.45
C LYS A 395 -12.36 24.18 -2.18
N GLU A 396 -11.63 23.13 -1.80
CA GLU A 396 -11.91 22.41 -0.55
C GLU A 396 -11.70 23.32 0.66
N LEU A 397 -10.62 24.12 0.69
CA LEU A 397 -10.37 25.08 1.78
C LEU A 397 -11.48 26.14 1.92
N ILE A 398 -11.92 26.72 0.81
CA ILE A 398 -13.01 27.70 0.82
C ILE A 398 -14.33 27.02 1.21
N GLY A 399 -14.55 25.77 0.79
CA GLY A 399 -15.72 24.98 1.17
C GLY A 399 -15.83 24.67 2.67
N LEU A 400 -14.72 24.76 3.42
CA LEU A 400 -14.71 24.64 4.89
C LEU A 400 -15.05 25.95 5.62
N ALA A 401 -15.30 27.04 4.89
CA ALA A 401 -15.59 28.33 5.50
C ALA A 401 -16.89 28.30 6.30
N ASN A 402 -16.78 28.68 7.58
CA ASN A 402 -17.89 28.91 8.49
C ASN A 402 -17.54 30.09 9.41
N THR A 403 -18.48 30.49 10.28
CA THR A 403 -18.30 31.63 11.19
C THR A 403 -17.10 31.49 12.13
N GLN A 404 -16.67 30.27 12.45
CA GLN A 404 -15.56 30.00 13.36
C GLN A 404 -14.19 30.00 12.65
N ASN A 405 -14.14 29.55 11.39
CA ASN A 405 -12.88 29.29 10.69
C ASN A 405 -12.57 30.28 9.55
N PHE A 406 -13.52 31.14 9.15
CA PHE A 406 -13.35 32.08 8.03
C PHE A 406 -12.11 32.98 8.19
N PHE A 407 -11.88 33.51 9.39
CA PHE A 407 -10.71 34.32 9.70
C PHE A 407 -9.39 33.60 9.42
N PHE A 408 -9.27 32.34 9.87
CA PHE A 408 -8.06 31.53 9.66
C PHE A 408 -7.87 31.16 8.18
N ILE A 409 -8.95 30.89 7.45
CA ILE A 409 -8.89 30.62 6.01
C ILE A 409 -8.40 31.85 5.23
N ALA A 410 -8.95 33.03 5.52
CA ALA A 410 -8.56 34.29 4.88
C ALA A 410 -7.07 34.59 5.13
N ILE A 411 -6.64 34.49 6.38
CA ILE A 411 -5.23 34.67 6.75
C ILE A 411 -4.34 33.64 6.06
N PHE A 412 -4.73 32.36 6.05
CA PHE A 412 -3.93 31.34 5.40
C PHE A 412 -3.71 31.65 3.92
N LEU A 413 -4.77 32.07 3.21
CA LEU A 413 -4.70 32.42 1.79
C LEU A 413 -3.81 33.64 1.56
N LEU A 414 -3.85 34.65 2.43
CA LEU A 414 -2.97 35.81 2.37
C LEU A 414 -1.50 35.43 2.62
N LEU A 415 -1.22 34.66 3.67
CA LEU A 415 0.13 34.18 3.97
C LEU A 415 0.68 33.27 2.86
N ASP A 416 -0.15 32.38 2.31
CA ASP A 416 0.22 31.53 1.17
C ASP A 416 0.46 32.35 -0.10
N LEU A 417 -0.30 33.41 -0.34
CA LEU A 417 -0.07 34.34 -1.45
C LEU A 417 1.27 35.06 -1.31
N PHE A 418 1.56 35.59 -0.12
CA PHE A 418 2.85 36.24 0.16
C PHE A 418 4.01 35.26 0.05
N ALA A 419 3.86 34.02 0.56
CA ALA A 419 4.88 32.99 0.48
C ALA A 419 5.22 32.63 -0.98
N ARG A 420 4.23 32.64 -1.88
CA ARG A 420 4.46 32.45 -3.33
C ARG A 420 5.30 33.58 -3.89
N TYR A 421 4.94 34.82 -3.59
CA TYR A 421 5.66 35.98 -4.10
C TYR A 421 7.13 35.94 -3.66
N VAL A 422 7.39 35.64 -2.39
CA VAL A 422 8.76 35.51 -1.86
C VAL A 422 9.51 34.33 -2.50
N ALA A 423 8.85 33.18 -2.68
CA ALA A 423 9.47 32.03 -3.35
C ALA A 423 9.86 32.37 -4.80
N ASP A 424 9.00 33.11 -5.52
CA ASP A 424 9.24 33.54 -6.89
C ASP A 424 10.44 34.48 -7.02
N LEU A 425 10.62 35.38 -6.05
CA LEU A 425 11.81 36.25 -5.98
C LEU A 425 13.09 35.44 -5.70
N LYS A 426 13.06 34.54 -4.70
CA LYS A 426 14.24 33.72 -4.35
C LYS A 426 14.73 32.83 -5.51
N ILE A 427 13.82 32.33 -6.34
CA ILE A 427 14.17 31.56 -7.55
C ILE A 427 14.91 32.43 -8.55
N LYS A 428 14.40 33.63 -8.83
CA LYS A 428 15.04 34.57 -9.78
C LYS A 428 16.46 34.94 -9.36
N MET A 429 16.76 34.84 -8.06
CA MET A 429 18.08 35.12 -7.48
C MET A 429 19.02 33.90 -7.43
N GLY A 430 18.68 32.76 -8.06
CA GLY A 430 19.63 31.66 -8.29
C GLY A 430 19.85 30.68 -7.13
N GLY A 431 18.94 30.62 -6.14
CA GLY A 431 19.08 29.68 -5.02
C GLY A 431 18.98 28.20 -5.43
N LYS A 432 20.01 27.40 -5.14
CA LYS A 432 20.01 25.93 -5.29
C LYS A 432 19.28 25.26 -4.11
N PRO A 433 18.08 24.67 -4.25
CA PRO A 433 17.20 24.48 -3.11
C PRO A 433 16.89 23.01 -2.79
N HIS A 434 17.75 22.03 -3.07
CA HIS A 434 17.43 20.62 -2.74
C HIS A 434 17.73 20.25 -1.27
N LEU A 435 18.68 20.94 -0.63
CA LEU A 435 18.99 20.79 0.80
C LEU A 435 18.34 21.92 1.61
N TRP A 436 17.26 21.61 2.33
CA TRP A 436 16.55 22.59 3.17
C TRP A 436 16.99 22.53 4.62
N ALA A 437 17.21 23.70 5.23
CA ALA A 437 17.35 23.79 6.67
C ALA A 437 16.15 23.13 7.38
N SER A 438 16.42 22.42 8.48
CA SER A 438 15.37 21.91 9.36
C SER A 438 14.52 23.08 9.89
N ILE A 439 13.26 22.79 10.19
CA ILE A 439 12.31 23.76 10.74
C ILE A 439 12.23 23.49 12.24
N PRO A 440 12.89 24.27 13.12
CA PRO A 440 13.06 23.89 14.51
C PRO A 440 11.73 23.72 15.27
N SER A 441 10.71 24.53 14.95
CA SER A 441 9.40 24.44 15.61
C SER A 441 8.60 23.19 15.29
N THR A 442 8.96 22.41 14.26
CA THR A 442 8.26 21.15 13.94
C THR A 442 8.89 19.93 14.63
N LYS A 443 10.08 20.07 15.23
CA LYS A 443 10.87 18.96 15.82
C LYS A 443 10.50 18.65 17.28
N GLN A 444 9.22 18.76 17.63
CA GLN A 444 8.72 18.61 19.01
C GLN A 444 7.48 17.71 19.07
N ALA A 445 7.46 16.60 18.33
CA ALA A 445 6.30 15.72 18.26
C ALA A 445 6.09 14.91 19.55
N SER A 446 7.16 14.64 20.31
CA SER A 446 7.17 13.70 21.45
C SER A 446 6.83 14.29 22.82
N PHE A 447 6.34 15.53 22.91
CA PHE A 447 6.00 16.15 24.20
C PHE A 447 4.54 15.88 24.65
N LEU A 448 3.98 14.76 24.20
CA LEU A 448 2.71 14.17 24.61
C LEU A 448 2.92 12.67 24.81
#